data_AF-A0A285QGS4-F1
#
_entry.id   AF-A0A285QGS4-F1
#
_cell.length_a   1.000
_cell.length_b   1.000
_cell.length_c   1.000
_cell.angle_alpha   90.00
_cell.angle_beta   90.00
_cell.angle_gamma   90.00
#
_symmetry.space_group_name_H-M   'P 1'
#
loop_
_entity.id
_entity.type
_entity.pdbx_description
1 polymer ?
#
loop_
_entity_poly.entity_id
_entity_poly.type
_entity_poly.pdbx_seq_one_letter_code
_entity_poly.pdbx_strand_id
1 'polypeptide(L)'
;MPSPKTIAAVRIARSLKPAEIAVNQAALQVLAMGTAVLTARADGTFHPLECQTGVDHVGEATMKVFAALKDIKAAHGEFRKTAERHQILGQGDIFETPDHDTPRGELIKLETAQRVA
;
A
#
# COMPACT_ATOMS: atom_id res chain seq x y z
N MET A 1 4.38 27.96 13.48
CA MET A 1 3.38 27.27 12.63
C MET A 1 4.12 26.62 11.46
N PRO A 2 3.76 25.40 11.05
CA PRO A 2 4.32 24.78 9.83
C PRO A 2 3.92 25.61 8.61
N SER A 3 4.80 25.64 7.59
CA SER A 3 4.53 26.41 6.38
C SER A 3 3.34 25.84 5.60
N PRO A 4 2.61 26.65 4.82
CA PRO A 4 1.56 26.17 3.92
C PRO A 4 2.05 25.06 2.96
N LYS A 5 3.32 25.10 2.57
CA LYS A 5 3.97 24.06 1.73
C LYS A 5 4.05 22.73 2.46
N THR A 6 4.45 22.74 3.74
CA THR A 6 4.53 21.54 4.59
C THR A 6 3.15 20.92 4.79
N ILE A 7 2.11 21.74 5.00
CA ILE A 7 0.72 21.25 5.15
C ILE A 7 0.21 20.60 3.85
N ALA A 8 0.53 21.19 2.70
CA ALA A 8 0.18 20.63 1.39
C ALA A 8 0.92 19.31 1.12
N ALA A 9 2.21 19.23 1.46
CA ALA A 9 3.02 18.01 1.36
C ALA A 9 2.38 16.84 2.13
N VAL A 10 2.08 17.07 3.41
CA VAL A 10 1.49 16.06 4.30
C VAL A 10 0.10 15.63 3.83
N ARG A 11 -0.71 16.56 3.29
CA ARG A 11 -2.03 16.22 2.73
C ARG A 11 -1.92 15.34 1.49
N ILE A 12 -1.00 15.67 0.58
CA ILE A 12 -0.74 14.85 -0.62
C ILE A 12 -0.24 13.47 -0.21
N ALA A 13 0.70 13.39 0.74
CA ALA A 13 1.22 12.15 1.31
C ALA A 13 0.12 11.22 1.84
N ARG A 14 -0.85 11.80 2.55
CA ARG A 14 -1.93 11.06 3.23
C ARG A 14 -3.10 10.75 2.31
N SER A 15 -3.18 11.38 1.13
CA SER A 15 -4.32 11.23 0.22
C SER A 15 -4.52 9.81 -0.29
N LEU A 16 -3.43 9.06 -0.52
CA LEU A 16 -3.47 7.69 -1.03
C LEU A 16 -3.51 6.62 0.06
N LYS A 17 -3.24 6.98 1.32
CA LYS A 17 -3.17 6.05 2.45
C LYS A 17 -4.44 5.20 2.63
N PRO A 18 -5.66 5.75 2.50
CA PRO A 18 -6.88 4.94 2.57
C PRO A 18 -6.98 3.91 1.44
N ALA A 19 -6.56 4.28 0.22
CA ALA A 19 -6.57 3.38 -0.93
C ALA A 19 -5.53 2.25 -0.76
N GLU A 20 -4.34 2.55 -0.25
CA GLU A 20 -3.33 1.54 0.08
C GLU A 20 -3.84 0.52 1.09
N ILE A 21 -4.48 0.98 2.17
CA ILE A 21 -5.04 0.10 3.20
C ILE A 21 -6.12 -0.80 2.60
N ALA A 22 -7.02 -0.24 1.80
CA ALA A 22 -8.09 -0.99 1.16
C ALA A 22 -7.54 -2.06 0.20
N VAL A 23 -6.55 -1.72 -0.63
CA VAL A 23 -5.95 -2.67 -1.57
C VAL A 23 -5.16 -3.76 -0.84
N ASN A 24 -4.44 -3.43 0.25
CA ASN A 24 -3.75 -4.43 1.06
C ASN A 24 -4.73 -5.38 1.77
N GLN A 25 -5.86 -4.87 2.28
CA GLN A 25 -6.90 -5.72 2.85
C GLN A 25 -7.52 -6.65 1.81
N ALA A 26 -7.80 -6.14 0.61
CA ALA A 26 -8.30 -6.94 -0.51
C ALA A 26 -7.28 -8.02 -0.91
N ALA A 27 -5.99 -7.69 -0.96
CA ALA A 27 -4.92 -8.65 -1.25
C ALA A 27 -4.88 -9.81 -0.25
N LEU A 28 -5.00 -9.51 1.05
CA LEU A 28 -5.04 -10.53 2.11
C LEU A 28 -6.26 -11.44 1.99
N GLN A 29 -7.43 -10.87 1.67
CA GLN A 29 -8.66 -11.64 1.47
C GLN A 29 -8.56 -12.58 0.26
N VAL A 30 -8.03 -12.08 -0.86
CA VAL A 30 -7.82 -12.89 -2.07
C VAL A 30 -6.82 -14.02 -1.81
N LEU A 31 -5.74 -13.75 -1.06
CA LEU A 31 -4.76 -14.77 -0.66
C LEU A 31 -5.40 -15.86 0.23
N ALA A 32 -6.19 -15.45 1.23
CA ALA A 32 -6.89 -16.39 2.10
C ALA A 32 -7.90 -17.25 1.32
N MET A 33 -8.67 -16.63 0.42
CA MET A 33 -9.64 -17.33 -0.42
C MET A 33 -8.95 -18.28 -1.42
N GLY A 34 -7.86 -17.85 -2.05
CA GLY A 34 -7.05 -18.70 -2.93
C GLY A 34 -6.49 -19.92 -2.20
N THR A 35 -5.99 -19.73 -0.97
CA THR A 35 -5.52 -20.85 -0.14
C THR A 35 -6.64 -21.84 0.14
N ALA A 36 -7.82 -21.36 0.55
CA ALA A 36 -8.98 -22.22 0.83
C ALA A 36 -9.44 -23.01 -0.40
N VAL A 37 -9.51 -22.36 -1.57
CA VAL A 37 -9.89 -23.01 -2.84
C VAL A 37 -8.87 -24.08 -3.25
N LEU A 38 -7.58 -23.79 -3.14
CA LEU A 38 -6.53 -24.75 -3.48
C LEU A 38 -6.50 -25.95 -2.51
N THR A 39 -6.66 -25.71 -1.21
CA THR A 39 -6.78 -26.78 -0.21
C THR A 39 -8.00 -27.65 -0.47
N ALA A 40 -9.17 -27.05 -0.67
CA ALA A 40 -10.40 -27.81 -0.94
C ALA A 40 -10.33 -28.61 -2.24
N ARG A 41 -9.57 -28.12 -3.23
CA ARG A 41 -9.26 -28.87 -4.46
C ARG A 41 -8.33 -30.06 -4.20
N ALA A 42 -7.29 -29.87 -3.39
CA ALA A 42 -6.34 -30.92 -3.05
C ALA A 42 -6.99 -32.05 -2.23
N ASP A 43 -7.87 -31.68 -1.30
CA ASP A 43 -8.56 -32.61 -0.40
C ASP A 43 -9.76 -33.31 -1.06
N GLY A 44 -10.15 -32.90 -2.27
CA GLY A 44 -11.30 -33.46 -3.00
C GLY A 44 -12.66 -33.07 -2.40
N THR A 45 -12.69 -32.04 -1.57
CA THR A 45 -13.88 -31.59 -0.83
C THR A 45 -14.98 -31.04 -1.75
N PHE A 46 -14.60 -30.46 -2.89
CA PHE A 46 -15.54 -29.91 -3.89
C PHE A 46 -15.53 -30.70 -5.19
N HIS A 47 -16.63 -30.58 -5.92
CA HIS A 47 -16.69 -31.09 -7.29
C HIS A 47 -15.68 -30.32 -8.18
N PRO A 48 -14.97 -30.97 -9.12
CA PRO A 48 -13.94 -30.31 -9.93
C PRO A 48 -14.39 -29.04 -10.67
N LEU A 49 -15.66 -28.98 -11.10
CA LEU A 49 -16.24 -27.79 -11.75
C LEU A 49 -16.40 -26.60 -10.79
N GLU A 50 -16.76 -26.88 -9.53
CA GLU A 50 -16.88 -25.86 -8.47
C GLU A 50 -15.50 -25.35 -8.06
N CYS A 51 -14.51 -26.26 -7.95
CA CYS A 51 -13.10 -25.89 -7.75
C CYS A 51 -12.61 -24.96 -8.86
N GLN A 52 -12.88 -25.28 -10.13
CA GLN A 52 -12.41 -24.48 -11.25
C GLN A 52 -13.03 -23.08 -11.22
N THR A 53 -14.33 -22.98 -10.93
CA THR A 53 -15.02 -21.69 -10.77
C THR A 53 -14.41 -20.85 -9.65
N GLY A 54 -14.06 -21.48 -8.52
CA GLY A 54 -13.36 -20.82 -7.42
C GLY A 54 -11.97 -20.32 -7.81
N VAL A 55 -11.20 -21.11 -8.57
CA VAL A 55 -9.87 -20.72 -9.07
C VAL A 55 -9.98 -19.53 -10.02
N ASP A 56 -10.93 -19.55 -10.94
CA ASP A 56 -11.14 -18.48 -11.92
C ASP A 56 -11.52 -17.17 -11.21
N HIS A 57 -12.40 -17.24 -10.21
CA HIS A 57 -12.79 -16.09 -9.40
C HIS A 57 -11.61 -15.49 -8.61
N VAL A 58 -10.80 -16.33 -7.97
CA VAL A 58 -9.58 -15.89 -7.26
C VAL A 58 -8.59 -15.27 -8.25
N GLY A 59 -8.43 -15.84 -9.44
CA GLY A 59 -7.59 -15.29 -10.50
C GLY A 59 -8.02 -13.88 -10.92
N GLU A 60 -9.32 -13.68 -11.18
CA GLU A 60 -9.87 -12.38 -11.54
C GLU A 60 -9.71 -11.35 -10.42
N ALA A 61 -10.00 -11.73 -9.17
CA ALA A 61 -9.84 -10.87 -8.01
C ALA A 61 -8.37 -10.47 -7.80
N THR A 62 -7.44 -11.40 -8.02
CA THR A 62 -6.00 -11.15 -7.97
C THR A 62 -5.59 -10.10 -9.00
N MET A 63 -6.03 -10.23 -10.25
CA MET A 63 -5.73 -9.24 -11.29
C MET A 63 -6.22 -7.83 -10.93
N LYS A 64 -7.42 -7.72 -10.35
CA LYS A 64 -7.97 -6.43 -9.90
C LYS A 64 -7.13 -5.78 -8.80
N VAL A 65 -6.67 -6.57 -7.82
CA VAL A 65 -5.77 -6.08 -6.75
C VAL A 65 -4.44 -5.61 -7.34
N PHE A 66 -3.83 -6.36 -8.25
CA PHE A 66 -2.57 -5.95 -8.90
C PHE A 66 -2.72 -4.69 -9.76
N ALA A 67 -3.84 -4.56 -10.49
CA ALA A 67 -4.15 -3.34 -11.23
C ALA A 67 -4.27 -2.13 -10.30
N ALA A 68 -5.00 -2.26 -9.20
CA ALA A 68 -5.14 -1.19 -8.21
C ALA A 68 -3.80 -0.81 -7.56
N LEU A 69 -2.94 -1.78 -7.24
CA LEU A 69 -1.57 -1.51 -6.74
C LEU A 69 -0.73 -0.74 -7.76
N LYS A 70 -0.84 -1.09 -9.05
CA LYS A 70 -0.14 -0.38 -10.13
C LYS A 70 -0.61 1.07 -10.23
N ASP A 71 -1.91 1.31 -10.14
CA ASP A 71 -2.49 2.66 -10.23
C ASP A 71 -2.08 3.53 -9.04
N ILE A 72 -2.09 2.97 -7.82
CA ILE A 72 -1.60 3.66 -6.61
C ILE A 72 -0.12 4.01 -6.76
N LYS A 73 0.71 3.09 -7.27
CA LYS A 73 2.14 3.35 -7.52
C LYS A 73 2.35 4.46 -8.55
N ALA A 74 1.54 4.48 -9.62
CA ALA A 74 1.60 5.54 -10.63
C ALA A 74 1.22 6.90 -10.02
N ALA A 75 0.16 6.95 -9.21
CA ALA A 75 -0.27 8.16 -8.52
C ALA A 75 0.80 8.71 -7.56
N HIS A 76 1.49 7.83 -6.81
CA HIS A 76 2.66 8.24 -6.01
C HIS A 76 3.77 8.86 -6.85
N GLY A 77 4.05 8.28 -8.02
CA GLY A 77 5.04 8.83 -8.96
C GLY A 77 4.67 10.24 -9.44
N GLU A 78 3.39 10.50 -9.73
CA GLU A 78 2.91 11.83 -10.11
C GLU A 78 2.97 12.84 -8.96
N PHE A 79 2.61 12.43 -7.75
CA PHE A 79 2.72 13.27 -6.57
C PHE A 79 4.16 13.64 -6.26
N ARG A 80 5.10 12.69 -6.38
CA ARG A 80 6.53 12.96 -6.21
C ARG A 80 7.04 13.96 -7.23
N LYS A 81 6.77 13.76 -8.52
CA LYS A 81 7.15 14.71 -9.60
C LYS A 81 6.57 16.11 -9.37
N THR A 82 5.32 16.20 -8.91
CA THR A 82 4.66 17.48 -8.62
C THR A 82 5.30 18.15 -7.40
N ALA A 83 5.60 17.39 -6.35
CA ALA A 83 6.28 17.90 -5.16
C ALA A 83 7.71 18.39 -5.47
N GLU A 84 8.44 17.72 -6.36
CA GLU A 84 9.74 18.17 -6.88
C GLU A 84 9.62 19.50 -7.65
N ARG A 85 8.68 19.60 -8.60
CA ARG A 85 8.44 20.83 -9.38
C ARG A 85 8.12 22.04 -8.51
N HIS A 86 7.36 21.83 -7.43
CA HIS A 86 6.97 22.90 -6.51
C HIS A 86 7.94 23.11 -5.33
N GLN A 87 9.11 22.42 -5.34
CA GLN A 87 10.11 22.45 -4.27
C GLN A 87 9.50 22.20 -2.88
N ILE A 88 8.50 21.33 -2.82
CA ILE A 88 7.81 20.97 -1.58
C ILE A 88 8.66 19.99 -0.77
N LEU A 89 9.50 19.18 -1.43
CA LEU A 89 10.43 18.22 -0.82
C LEU A 89 11.67 18.86 -0.15
N GLY A 90 11.67 20.17 0.08
CA GLY A 90 12.85 20.94 0.48
C GLY A 90 13.11 21.09 1.98
N GLN A 91 12.23 20.65 2.89
CA GLN A 91 12.49 20.76 4.34
C GLN A 91 11.86 19.59 5.11
N GLY A 92 12.64 18.53 5.32
CA GLY A 92 12.43 17.58 6.42
C GLY A 92 11.57 16.34 6.16
N ASP A 93 10.78 16.28 5.09
CA ASP A 93 10.01 15.07 4.77
C ASP A 93 10.81 14.18 3.83
N ILE A 94 11.71 13.42 4.47
CA ILE A 94 12.30 12.20 3.95
C ILE A 94 11.12 11.25 3.67
N PHE A 95 10.55 11.33 2.47
CA PHE A 95 9.98 10.14 1.85
C PHE A 95 11.16 9.24 1.49
N GLU A 96 11.77 8.65 2.50
CA GLU A 96 12.47 7.38 2.37
C GLU A 96 11.39 6.40 1.90
N THR A 97 11.22 6.41 0.58
CA THR A 97 11.04 5.14 -0.12
C THR A 97 12.26 4.35 0.34
N PRO A 98 12.11 3.27 1.12
CA PRO A 98 13.27 2.51 1.53
C PRO A 98 13.95 2.09 0.24
N ASP A 99 15.14 2.64 -0.01
CA ASP A 99 16.02 2.08 -1.02
C ASP A 99 16.20 0.62 -0.63
N HIS A 100 16.15 -0.23 -1.66
CA HIS A 100 16.37 -1.65 -1.54
C HIS A 100 17.48 -1.95 -0.50
N ASP A 101 17.19 -2.87 0.42
CA ASP A 101 18.05 -3.36 1.52
C ASP A 101 18.18 -2.52 2.81
N THR A 102 17.06 -2.19 3.46
CA THR A 102 17.07 -1.90 4.92
C THR A 102 16.31 -2.98 5.71
N PRO A 103 17.02 -3.89 6.42
CA PRO A 103 16.38 -4.80 7.34
C PRO A 103 16.04 -4.05 8.63
N ARG A 104 14.77 -4.12 9.01
CA ARG A 104 14.15 -3.66 10.28
C ARG A 104 13.84 -2.17 10.38
N GLY A 105 12.53 -1.92 10.49
CA GLY A 105 11.99 -0.62 10.87
C GLY A 105 12.47 -0.19 12.25
N GLU A 106 13.10 0.97 12.30
CA GLU A 106 13.16 1.80 13.49
C GLU A 106 12.35 3.06 13.21
N LEU A 107 11.13 3.08 13.74
CA LEU A 107 10.37 4.30 13.93
C LEU A 107 11.25 5.28 14.73
N ILE A 108 11.66 6.36 14.08
CA ILE A 108 12.36 7.48 14.71
C ILE A 108 11.53 7.94 15.91
N LYS A 109 12.08 7.71 17.10
CA LYS A 109 11.50 8.11 18.39
C LYS A 109 11.26 9.62 18.40
N LEU A 110 9.99 10.01 18.46
CA LEU A 110 9.54 11.35 18.83
C LEU A 110 9.78 11.60 20.33
N GLU A 111 11.02 11.53 20.81
CA GLU A 111 11.37 11.74 22.23
C GLU A 111 11.94 13.14 22.55
N THR A 112 11.93 14.09 21.61
CA THR A 112 12.64 15.39 21.83
C THR A 112 11.78 16.65 21.78
N ALA A 113 10.47 16.58 22.08
CA ALA A 113 9.61 17.78 22.15
C ALA A 113 8.74 17.91 23.41
N GLN A 114 9.16 17.33 24.56
CA GLN A 114 8.48 17.54 25.86
C GLN A 114 9.43 17.83 27.04
N ARG A 115 10.61 18.38 26.77
CA ARG A 115 11.38 19.12 27.77
C ARG A 115 11.61 20.52 27.25
N VAL A 116 10.70 21.43 27.62
CA VAL A 116 10.85 22.86 27.90
C VAL A 116 9.47 23.51 27.68
N ALA A 117 8.67 23.51 28.74
CA ALA A 117 7.72 24.57 29.12
C ALA A 117 7.10 24.17 30.46
#